data_AF-A0A8X6VQC6-F1
#
_entry.id   AF-A0A8X6VQC6-F1
#
_cell.length_a   1.000
_cell.length_b   1.000
_cell.length_c   1.000
_cell.angle_alpha   90.00
_cell.angle_beta   90.00
_cell.angle_gamma   90.00
#
_symmetry.space_group_name_H-M   'P 1'
#
loop_
_entity.id
_entity.type
_entity.pdbx_description
1 polymer ?
#
loop_
_entity_poly.entity_id
_entity_poly.type
_entity_poly.pdbx_seq_one_letter_code
_entity_poly.pdbx_strand_id
1 'polypeptide(L)'
;MGQGLESLKTFCAVMSLPNPVEQKSYDVINNKLSRVVKEVAEESMKRAAVEENSSSPDNLLTVSGDGTWKTRGHSSLTGVCTVIGAETGKVLDREVLSSFCKGCDSYKGVKFGIKYNKWQRAHKISCRKNYSGSAGKMEVDGMLRIFNRSEKLHNLKYSNYIGDGDTKTFNALSENKPYGDDHLIQKIECVGHVQKRMGTRLRKLKLVYSKKKLSDGKTIGGKGRLTDSLIDKLAHFYGNAIRCNSTSVKEMRKAIWAVFGVILAALMMNRCTGFVQQIQIHGPLFADLSHPALLKKCLGGKTQNPNESLNSLIWKFCPKTIGSSLQIADITANLATSVFNDGNQILITILEKFGLKINRNVCVSLAERDNRRIFTSRQRRLESSFEARRAKKIKKSKEIELFQEQEGISYDPRAF
;
A
#
# COMPACT_ATOMS: atom_id res chain seq x y z
N MET A 1 6.93 19.17 7.33
CA MET A 1 8.25 18.83 6.71
C MET A 1 8.05 18.67 5.21
N GLY A 2 9.11 18.87 4.41
CA GLY A 2 9.12 18.59 2.96
C GLY A 2 8.39 19.59 2.04
N GLN A 3 7.97 20.75 2.52
CA GLN A 3 7.30 21.78 1.72
C GLN A 3 8.24 22.82 1.09
N GLY A 4 9.54 22.77 1.42
CA GLY A 4 10.55 23.68 0.88
C GLY A 4 10.73 24.97 1.69
N LEU A 5 11.66 25.81 1.23
CA LEU A 5 12.00 27.08 1.89
C LEU A 5 10.88 28.11 1.80
N GLU A 6 10.16 28.18 0.67
CA GLU A 6 9.08 29.15 0.48
C GLU A 6 7.95 28.95 1.49
N SER A 7 7.55 27.71 1.75
CA SER A 7 6.56 27.43 2.81
C SER A 7 7.04 27.80 4.20
N LEU A 8 8.35 27.69 4.47
CA LEU A 8 8.94 28.14 5.74
C LEU A 8 8.92 29.67 5.85
N LYS A 9 9.22 30.39 4.77
CA LYS A 9 9.09 31.85 4.70
C LYS A 9 7.65 32.29 4.92
N THR A 10 6.68 31.63 4.26
CA THR A 10 5.24 31.91 4.46
C THR A 10 4.84 31.68 5.91
N PHE A 11 5.27 30.57 6.52
CA PHE A 11 4.99 30.30 7.93
C PHE A 11 5.57 31.38 8.85
N CYS A 12 6.84 31.76 8.67
CA CYS A 12 7.45 32.84 9.44
C CYS A 12 6.69 34.16 9.27
N ALA A 13 6.32 34.52 8.04
CA ALA A 13 5.56 35.73 7.76
C ALA A 13 4.18 35.73 8.45
N VAL A 14 3.44 34.61 8.40
CA VAL A 14 2.13 34.47 9.05
C VAL A 14 2.23 34.53 10.57
N MET A 15 3.32 34.00 11.14
CA MET A 15 3.56 33.98 12.58
C MET A 15 4.28 35.24 13.09
N SER A 16 4.49 36.25 12.23
CA SER A 16 5.27 37.45 12.54
C SER A 16 6.68 37.16 13.07
N LEU A 17 7.30 36.09 12.58
CA LEU A 17 8.67 35.69 12.87
C LEU A 17 9.63 36.27 11.82
N PRO A 18 10.91 36.49 12.17
CA PRO A 18 11.91 36.88 11.19
C PRO A 18 12.04 35.82 10.09
N ASN A 19 12.52 36.26 8.91
CA ASN A 19 12.82 35.35 7.82
C ASN A 19 13.74 34.22 8.31
N PRO A 20 13.45 32.96 7.93
CA PRO A 20 14.05 31.80 8.58
C PRO A 20 15.56 31.72 8.31
N VAL A 21 15.93 31.47 7.07
CA VAL A 21 17.32 31.36 6.60
C VAL A 21 17.39 31.71 5.12
N GLU A 22 18.57 32.10 4.66
CA GLU A 22 18.86 32.24 3.24
C GLU A 22 18.89 30.89 2.52
N GLN A 23 18.73 30.91 1.19
CA GLN A 23 18.75 29.70 0.35
C GLN A 23 20.05 28.91 0.51
N LYS A 24 21.21 29.58 0.58
CA LYS A 24 22.51 28.92 0.76
C LYS A 24 22.56 28.12 2.06
N SER A 25 22.15 28.73 3.17
CA SER A 25 22.08 28.09 4.48
C SER A 25 21.06 26.94 4.50
N TYR A 26 19.91 27.12 3.85
CA TYR A 26 18.90 26.07 3.70
C TYR A 26 19.45 24.84 2.96
N ASP A 27 20.23 25.04 1.90
CA ASP A 27 20.82 23.95 1.13
C ASP A 27 21.89 23.20 1.94
N VAL A 28 22.71 23.91 2.73
CA VAL A 28 23.67 23.30 3.67
C VAL A 28 22.96 22.45 4.72
N ILE A 29 21.89 22.98 5.31
CA ILE A 29 21.05 22.26 6.29
C ILE A 29 20.48 20.99 5.67
N ASN A 30 19.91 21.06 4.47
CA ASN A 30 19.34 19.90 3.78
C ASN A 30 20.39 18.86 3.42
N ASN A 31 21.60 19.26 3.02
CA ASN A 31 22.68 18.33 2.74
C ASN A 31 23.10 17.56 4.00
N LYS A 32 23.25 18.27 5.13
CA LYS A 32 23.54 17.64 6.43
C LYS A 32 22.40 16.71 6.86
N LEU A 33 21.15 17.17 6.74
CA LEU A 33 19.97 16.40 7.12
C LEU A 33 19.84 15.13 6.27
N SER A 34 20.06 15.23 4.97
CA SER A 34 20.07 14.09 4.05
C SER A 34 21.05 13.01 4.48
N ARG A 35 22.27 13.40 4.86
CA ARG A 35 23.28 12.44 5.36
C ARG A 35 22.84 11.75 6.65
N VAL A 36 22.39 12.53 7.64
CA VAL A 36 22.00 12.00 8.96
C VAL A 36 20.78 11.07 8.86
N VAL A 37 19.73 11.49 8.15
CA VAL A 37 18.51 10.70 8.02
C VAL A 37 18.76 9.43 7.20
N LYS A 38 19.65 9.49 6.18
CA LYS A 38 20.06 8.32 5.41
C LYS A 38 20.77 7.29 6.30
N GLU A 39 21.74 7.72 7.10
CA GLU A 39 22.47 6.84 8.01
C GLU A 39 21.53 6.13 9.00
N VAL A 40 20.63 6.87 9.64
CA VAL A 40 19.65 6.30 10.59
C VAL A 40 18.68 5.34 9.89
N ALA A 41 18.24 5.66 8.68
CA ALA A 41 17.37 4.78 7.91
C ALA A 41 18.08 3.48 7.50
N GLU A 42 19.35 3.54 7.10
CA GLU A 42 20.17 2.37 6.78
C GLU A 42 20.40 1.47 8.01
N GLU A 43 20.69 2.05 9.18
CA GLU A 43 20.78 1.33 10.45
C GLU A 43 19.44 0.66 10.81
N SER A 44 18.32 1.38 10.65
CA SER A 44 16.97 0.86 10.88
C SER A 44 16.64 -0.33 9.96
N MET A 45 16.92 -0.21 8.66
CA MET A 45 16.69 -1.27 7.68
C MET A 45 17.58 -2.50 7.91
N LYS A 46 18.85 -2.31 8.31
CA LYS A 46 19.74 -3.42 8.69
C LYS A 46 19.20 -4.22 9.88
N ARG A 47 18.69 -3.54 10.92
CA ARG A 47 18.05 -4.23 12.05
C ARG A 47 16.80 -4.99 11.63
N ALA A 48 15.96 -4.38 10.79
CA ALA A 48 14.77 -5.02 10.24
C ALA A 48 15.11 -6.28 9.42
N ALA A 49 16.19 -6.24 8.63
CA ALA A 49 16.70 -7.37 7.87
C ALA A 49 17.09 -8.56 8.76
N VAL A 50 17.82 -8.31 9.85
CA VAL A 50 18.21 -9.35 10.82
C VAL A 50 17.00 -9.96 11.51
N GLU A 51 16.02 -9.13 11.90
CA GLU A 51 14.78 -9.58 12.54
C GLU A 51 13.92 -10.43 11.61
N GLU A 52 13.80 -10.04 10.34
CA GLU A 52 13.05 -10.81 9.33
C GLU A 52 13.72 -12.16 9.07
N ASN A 53 15.05 -12.19 8.97
CA ASN A 53 15.80 -13.43 8.78
C ASN A 53 15.61 -14.39 9.96
N SER A 54 15.63 -13.86 11.19
CA SER A 54 15.43 -14.65 12.41
C SER A 54 13.98 -15.14 12.57
N SER A 55 13.02 -14.45 11.96
CA SER A 55 11.58 -14.78 12.03
C SER A 55 11.12 -15.72 10.90
N SER A 56 11.96 -15.99 9.91
CA SER A 56 11.64 -16.79 8.74
C SER A 56 11.97 -18.27 8.97
N PRO A 57 11.00 -19.20 9.03
CA PRO A 57 11.22 -20.57 9.51
C PRO A 57 12.14 -21.46 8.64
N ASP A 58 12.40 -21.10 7.38
CA ASP A 58 13.08 -21.99 6.41
C ASP A 58 14.11 -21.26 5.52
N ASN A 59 14.61 -20.08 5.95
CA ASN A 59 15.35 -19.13 5.08
C ASN A 59 14.60 -18.71 3.80
N LEU A 60 13.32 -19.09 3.65
CA LEU A 60 12.44 -18.70 2.57
C LEU A 60 11.83 -17.31 2.84
N LEU A 61 12.67 -16.28 2.71
CA LEU A 61 12.26 -14.92 3.04
C LEU A 61 11.16 -14.43 2.08
N THR A 62 10.03 -14.01 2.65
CA THR A 62 8.89 -13.51 1.90
C THR A 62 8.83 -12.00 2.00
N VAL A 63 8.77 -11.31 0.86
CA VAL A 63 8.76 -9.86 0.82
C VAL A 63 7.60 -9.31 0.00
N SER A 64 7.15 -8.13 0.40
CA SER A 64 6.13 -7.33 -0.26
C SER A 64 6.78 -6.13 -0.93
N GLY A 65 6.84 -6.14 -2.26
CA GLY A 65 7.30 -4.98 -3.04
C GLY A 65 6.13 -4.08 -3.43
N ASP A 66 6.36 -2.77 -3.42
CA ASP A 66 5.42 -1.80 -3.99
C ASP A 66 6.13 -0.53 -4.46
N GLY A 67 5.55 0.10 -5.48
CA GLY A 67 5.97 1.38 -6.05
C GLY A 67 4.97 2.48 -5.73
N THR A 68 5.47 3.67 -5.41
CA THR A 68 4.61 4.84 -5.17
C THR A 68 5.15 6.10 -5.81
N TRP A 69 4.25 6.93 -6.35
CA TRP A 69 4.62 8.09 -7.17
C TRP A 69 4.23 9.41 -6.53
N LYS A 70 5.05 10.42 -6.76
CA LYS A 70 4.88 11.77 -6.21
C LYS A 70 3.61 12.46 -6.71
N THR A 71 3.24 12.25 -7.96
CA THR A 71 2.02 12.81 -8.56
C THR A 71 1.04 11.69 -8.89
N ARG A 72 -0.26 12.03 -8.96
CA ARG A 72 -1.28 11.09 -9.45
C ARG A 72 -1.18 11.01 -10.98
N GLY A 73 -1.36 9.82 -11.53
CA GLY A 73 -1.30 9.55 -12.97
C GLY A 73 0.01 8.91 -13.43
N HIS A 74 0.08 8.56 -14.72
CA HIS A 74 1.17 7.79 -15.32
C HIS A 74 2.39 8.62 -15.78
N SER A 75 2.44 9.90 -15.40
CA SER A 75 3.47 10.88 -15.83
C SER A 75 4.37 11.37 -14.70
N SER A 76 4.37 10.68 -13.55
CA SER A 76 5.17 11.13 -12.42
C SER A 76 6.66 11.02 -12.70
N LEU A 77 7.39 12.08 -12.34
CA LEU A 77 8.83 12.19 -12.56
C LEU A 77 9.67 11.61 -11.43
N THR A 78 9.04 11.31 -10.28
CA THR A 78 9.71 10.77 -9.11
C THR A 78 8.86 9.67 -8.50
N GLY A 79 9.47 8.51 -8.30
CA GLY A 79 8.87 7.34 -7.65
C GLY A 79 9.74 6.83 -6.50
N VAL A 80 9.11 6.16 -5.55
CA VAL A 80 9.76 5.46 -4.44
C VAL A 80 9.33 4.00 -4.50
N CYS A 81 10.29 3.09 -4.53
CA CYS A 81 10.09 1.65 -4.50
C CYS A 81 10.52 1.14 -3.13
N THR A 82 9.74 0.26 -2.52
CA THR A 82 10.02 -0.26 -1.18
C THR A 82 9.79 -1.75 -1.11
N VAL A 83 10.62 -2.44 -0.35
CA VAL A 83 10.49 -3.86 -0.01
C VAL A 83 10.28 -4.00 1.49
N ILE A 84 9.18 -4.65 1.87
CA ILE A 84 8.78 -4.87 3.26
C ILE A 84 8.78 -6.38 3.56
N GLY A 85 9.33 -6.78 4.70
CA GLY A 85 9.30 -8.16 5.18
C GLY A 85 7.88 -8.60 5.53
N ALA A 86 7.49 -9.82 5.14
CA ALA A 86 6.14 -10.32 5.34
C ALA A 86 5.88 -10.81 6.77
N GLU A 87 6.92 -11.16 7.53
CA GLU A 87 6.78 -11.62 8.91
C GLU A 87 6.85 -10.45 9.91
N THR A 88 7.86 -9.59 9.81
CA THR A 88 8.02 -8.42 10.69
C THR A 88 7.13 -7.26 10.29
N GLY A 89 6.76 -7.15 9.01
CA GLY A 89 6.06 -6.00 8.47
C GLY A 89 6.90 -4.73 8.42
N LYS A 90 8.24 -4.82 8.52
CA LYS A 90 9.19 -3.71 8.48
C LYS A 90 9.83 -3.54 7.10
N VAL A 91 10.21 -2.32 6.78
CA VAL A 91 10.93 -1.98 5.54
C VAL A 91 12.34 -2.54 5.61
N LEU A 92 12.70 -3.36 4.63
CA LEU A 92 14.01 -3.98 4.50
C LEU A 92 14.92 -3.17 3.59
N ASP A 93 14.36 -2.63 2.50
CA ASP A 93 15.11 -1.80 1.54
C ASP A 93 14.16 -0.87 0.75
N ARG A 94 14.71 0.21 0.20
CA ARG A 94 14.00 1.22 -0.58
C ARG A 94 14.88 1.88 -1.64
N GLU A 95 14.28 2.26 -2.76
CA GLU A 95 14.96 2.98 -3.85
C GLU A 95 14.11 4.19 -4.29
N VAL A 96 14.74 5.36 -4.43
CA VAL A 96 14.07 6.56 -4.96
C VAL A 96 14.59 6.83 -6.36
N LEU A 97 13.67 6.84 -7.33
CA LEU A 97 13.98 7.06 -8.74
C LEU A 97 13.40 8.40 -9.18
N SER A 98 14.18 9.15 -9.95
CA SER A 98 13.72 10.35 -10.62
C SER A 98 14.26 10.46 -12.04
N SER A 99 13.34 10.73 -12.97
CA SER A 99 13.64 11.05 -14.36
C SER A 99 13.88 12.54 -14.60
N PHE A 100 13.73 13.37 -13.56
CA PHE A 100 13.80 14.82 -13.64
C PHE A 100 15.06 15.39 -13.00
N CYS A 101 15.64 16.39 -13.66
CA CYS A 101 16.68 17.22 -13.10
C CYS A 101 16.45 18.66 -13.57
N LYS A 102 16.39 19.61 -12.64
CA LYS A 102 16.21 21.04 -12.95
C LYS A 102 17.32 21.57 -13.87
N GLY A 103 18.56 21.10 -13.71
CA GLY A 103 19.67 21.46 -14.59
C GLY A 103 19.49 20.97 -16.02
N CYS A 104 19.00 19.74 -16.20
CA CYS A 104 18.62 19.18 -17.51
C CYS A 104 17.47 19.93 -18.17
N ASP A 105 16.51 20.38 -17.35
CA ASP A 105 15.33 21.09 -17.83
C ASP A 105 15.65 22.55 -18.21
N SER A 106 16.59 23.17 -17.50
CA SER A 106 17.01 24.56 -17.73
C SER A 106 17.91 24.75 -18.95
N TYR A 107 18.33 23.67 -19.62
CA TYR A 107 19.14 23.78 -20.84
C TYR A 107 18.29 24.31 -22.00
N LYS A 108 18.53 25.56 -22.40
CA LYS A 108 17.79 26.26 -23.45
C LYS A 108 18.22 25.91 -24.88
N GLY A 109 19.31 25.15 -25.04
CA GLY A 109 19.82 24.76 -26.35
C GLY A 109 19.12 23.51 -26.92
N VAL A 110 19.46 23.19 -28.15
CA VAL A 110 18.96 21.97 -28.81
C VAL A 110 19.61 20.74 -28.16
N LYS A 111 18.79 19.75 -27.77
CA LYS A 111 19.24 18.54 -27.03
C LYS A 111 19.91 17.49 -27.93
N PHE A 112 20.69 17.94 -28.92
CA PHE A 112 21.51 17.09 -29.79
C PHE A 112 22.76 17.83 -30.27
N GLY A 113 23.75 17.06 -30.74
CA GLY A 113 24.99 17.60 -31.31
C GLY A 113 26.11 17.88 -30.31
N ILE A 114 27.23 18.40 -30.83
CA ILE A 114 28.50 18.52 -30.09
C ILE A 114 28.38 19.46 -28.88
N LYS A 115 27.65 20.58 -29.03
CA LYS A 115 27.42 21.55 -27.94
C LYS A 115 26.64 20.93 -26.78
N TYR A 116 25.60 20.15 -27.07
CA TYR A 116 24.84 19.43 -26.06
C TYR A 116 25.70 18.34 -25.40
N ASN A 117 26.46 17.56 -26.17
CA ASN A 117 27.32 16.51 -25.62
C ASN A 117 28.39 17.06 -24.67
N LYS A 118 28.99 18.22 -24.99
CA LYS A 118 29.96 18.89 -24.11
C LYS A 118 29.30 19.36 -22.82
N TRP A 119 28.12 19.99 -22.91
CA TRP A 119 27.34 20.41 -21.75
C TRP A 119 26.89 19.21 -20.90
N GLN A 120 26.41 18.13 -21.53
CA GLN A 120 25.90 16.95 -20.85
C GLN A 120 27.03 16.22 -20.09
N ARG A 121 28.23 16.14 -20.67
CA ARG A 121 29.42 15.60 -19.98
C ARG A 121 29.77 16.41 -18.74
N ALA A 122 29.78 17.74 -18.84
CA ALA A 122 30.02 18.62 -17.69
C ALA A 122 28.89 18.53 -16.65
N HIS A 123 27.63 18.48 -17.08
CA HIS A 123 26.47 18.39 -16.20
C HIS A 123 26.31 17.02 -15.54
N LYS A 124 26.85 15.94 -16.13
CA LYS A 124 26.74 14.57 -15.58
C LYS A 124 27.17 14.48 -14.12
N ILE A 125 28.16 15.30 -13.71
CA ILE A 125 28.68 15.36 -12.34
C ILE A 125 27.64 15.94 -11.37
N SER A 126 26.83 16.91 -11.80
CA SER A 126 25.82 17.60 -10.98
C SER A 126 24.38 17.16 -11.29
N CYS A 127 24.21 16.21 -12.19
CA CYS A 127 22.90 15.71 -12.61
C CYS A 127 22.28 14.87 -11.50
N ARG A 128 21.06 15.23 -11.09
CA ARG A 128 20.30 14.50 -10.06
C ARG A 128 19.37 13.44 -10.66
N LYS A 129 19.37 13.25 -11.98
CA LYS A 129 18.56 12.23 -12.65
C LYS A 129 19.25 10.88 -12.49
N ASN A 130 18.55 9.90 -11.92
CA ASN A 130 19.07 8.54 -11.71
C ASN A 130 18.25 7.46 -12.45
N TYR A 131 17.26 7.86 -13.24
CA TYR A 131 16.39 6.98 -14.00
C TYR A 131 16.06 7.53 -15.39
N SER A 132 15.96 6.65 -16.37
CA SER A 132 15.54 6.94 -17.74
C SER A 132 14.51 5.93 -18.19
N GLY A 133 13.27 6.37 -18.38
CA GLY A 133 12.16 5.49 -18.78
C GLY A 133 10.81 6.10 -18.44
N SER A 134 9.73 5.33 -18.62
CA SER A 134 8.39 5.74 -18.22
C SER A 134 8.19 5.61 -16.72
N ALA A 135 7.22 6.35 -16.16
CA ALA A 135 6.90 6.28 -14.73
C ALA A 135 6.50 4.86 -14.30
N GLY A 136 5.74 4.14 -15.14
CA GLY A 136 5.32 2.76 -14.86
C GLY A 136 6.45 1.74 -14.87
N LYS A 137 7.55 1.99 -15.59
CA LYS A 137 8.75 1.13 -15.56
C LYS A 137 9.65 1.41 -14.35
N MET A 138 9.47 2.53 -13.63
CA MET A 138 10.27 2.85 -12.44
C MET A 138 10.11 1.78 -11.35
N GLU A 139 8.92 1.22 -11.18
CA GLU A 139 8.70 0.17 -10.19
C GLU A 139 9.52 -1.08 -10.51
N VAL A 140 9.51 -1.51 -11.78
CA VAL A 140 10.26 -2.68 -12.25
C VAL A 140 11.75 -2.48 -12.03
N ASP A 141 12.32 -1.38 -12.52
CA ASP A 141 13.75 -1.07 -12.37
C ASP A 141 14.14 -0.85 -10.90
N GLY A 142 13.26 -0.24 -10.11
CA GLY A 142 13.47 -0.04 -8.67
C GLY A 142 13.53 -1.36 -7.91
N MET A 143 12.61 -2.29 -8.19
CA MET A 143 12.65 -3.63 -7.60
C MET A 143 13.88 -4.40 -8.04
N LEU A 144 14.26 -4.34 -9.32
CA LEU A 144 15.49 -4.97 -9.81
C LEU A 144 16.72 -4.46 -9.06
N ARG A 145 16.84 -3.15 -8.84
CA ARG A 145 17.95 -2.57 -8.07
C ARG A 145 17.98 -3.05 -6.63
N ILE A 146 16.83 -3.12 -5.97
CA ILE A 146 16.72 -3.58 -4.58
C ILE A 146 17.09 -5.07 -4.48
N PHE A 147 16.54 -5.92 -5.35
CA PHE A 147 16.82 -7.35 -5.32
C PHE A 147 18.30 -7.65 -5.59
N ASN A 148 18.90 -7.01 -6.61
CA ASN A 148 20.31 -7.24 -6.95
C ASN A 148 21.32 -6.80 -5.87
N ARG A 149 20.96 -5.85 -5.00
CA ARG A 149 21.85 -5.39 -3.92
C ARG A 149 21.56 -6.03 -2.56
N SER A 150 20.46 -6.76 -2.43
CA SER A 150 19.97 -7.28 -1.15
C SER A 150 20.96 -8.23 -0.48
N GLU A 151 21.57 -9.16 -1.21
CA GLU A 151 22.57 -10.09 -0.68
C GLU A 151 23.81 -9.32 -0.19
N LYS A 152 24.30 -8.36 -0.98
CA LYS A 152 25.48 -7.56 -0.62
C LYS A 152 25.24 -6.63 0.57
N LEU A 153 24.06 -6.01 0.68
CA LEU A 153 23.77 -5.00 1.70
C LEU A 153 23.21 -5.60 3.00
N HIS A 154 22.42 -6.66 2.89
CA HIS A 154 21.63 -7.21 4.00
C HIS A 154 21.87 -8.70 4.23
N ASN A 155 22.65 -9.37 3.38
CA ASN A 155 22.83 -10.82 3.41
C ASN A 155 21.50 -11.59 3.34
N LEU A 156 20.55 -11.08 2.56
CA LEU A 156 19.22 -11.67 2.38
C LEU A 156 19.01 -12.12 0.93
N LYS A 157 18.38 -13.28 0.77
CA LYS A 157 17.83 -13.76 -0.52
C LYS A 157 16.32 -13.83 -0.43
N TYR A 158 15.65 -13.06 -1.27
CA TYR A 158 14.19 -13.04 -1.31
C TYR A 158 13.67 -14.23 -2.10
N SER A 159 12.91 -15.11 -1.45
CA SER A 159 12.38 -16.33 -2.06
C SER A 159 10.97 -16.13 -2.60
N ASN A 160 10.15 -15.37 -1.88
CA ASN A 160 8.76 -15.13 -2.26
C ASN A 160 8.50 -13.64 -2.44
N TYR A 161 7.84 -13.28 -3.55
CA TYR A 161 7.45 -11.91 -3.87
C TYR A 161 5.93 -11.76 -3.83
N ILE A 162 5.45 -10.87 -2.96
CA ILE A 162 4.06 -10.43 -2.88
C ILE A 162 3.93 -9.14 -3.69
N GLY A 163 3.14 -9.19 -4.77
CA GLY A 163 2.88 -8.05 -5.66
C GLY A 163 1.40 -7.91 -6.03
N ASP A 164 0.98 -6.70 -6.43
CA ASP A 164 -0.43 -6.35 -6.67
C ASP A 164 -0.86 -6.68 -8.10
N GLY A 165 -0.97 -7.97 -8.44
CA GLY A 165 -1.20 -8.32 -9.86
C GLY A 165 -0.06 -7.85 -10.78
N ASP A 166 1.09 -7.46 -10.20
CA ASP A 166 2.30 -6.98 -10.88
C ASP A 166 2.97 -8.13 -11.61
N THR A 167 2.41 -8.40 -12.77
CA THR A 167 2.92 -9.46 -13.65
C THR A 167 4.23 -8.98 -14.27
N LYS A 168 4.38 -7.68 -14.54
CA LYS A 168 5.59 -7.11 -15.15
C LYS A 168 6.80 -7.14 -14.21
N THR A 169 6.62 -6.67 -12.96
CA THR A 169 7.68 -6.62 -11.96
C THR A 169 8.15 -8.03 -11.60
N PHE A 170 7.21 -8.96 -11.38
CA PHE A 170 7.57 -10.36 -11.12
C PHE A 170 8.27 -11.02 -12.31
N ASN A 171 7.77 -10.85 -13.54
CA ASN A 171 8.41 -11.43 -14.72
C ASN A 171 9.84 -10.92 -14.89
N ALA A 172 10.06 -9.61 -14.73
CA ALA A 172 11.40 -9.03 -14.80
C ALA A 172 12.34 -9.57 -13.72
N LEU A 173 11.86 -9.73 -12.48
CA LEU A 173 12.64 -10.37 -11.40
C LEU A 173 12.97 -11.83 -11.71
N SER A 174 12.00 -12.58 -12.25
CA SER A 174 12.18 -13.97 -12.64
C SER A 174 13.16 -14.13 -13.81
N GLU A 175 13.18 -13.20 -14.75
CA GLU A 175 14.10 -13.19 -15.90
C GLU A 175 15.51 -12.74 -15.48
N ASN A 176 15.59 -11.76 -14.56
CA ASN A 176 16.87 -11.21 -14.11
C ASN A 176 17.65 -12.16 -13.19
N LYS A 177 16.97 -13.11 -12.52
CA LYS A 177 17.56 -14.12 -11.63
C LYS A 177 18.62 -13.51 -10.68
N PRO A 178 18.23 -12.57 -9.80
CA PRO A 178 19.16 -11.78 -8.99
C PRO A 178 20.05 -12.61 -8.06
N TYR A 179 19.70 -13.88 -7.81
CA TYR A 179 20.41 -14.79 -6.92
C TYR A 179 20.97 -16.03 -7.63
N GLY A 180 20.99 -16.03 -8.97
CA GLY A 180 21.40 -17.18 -9.79
C GLY A 180 20.27 -18.18 -10.09
N ASP A 181 20.62 -19.24 -10.82
CA ASP A 181 19.67 -20.27 -11.27
C ASP A 181 19.15 -21.16 -10.13
N ASP A 182 19.92 -21.27 -9.04
CA ASP A 182 19.59 -22.13 -7.90
C ASP A 182 18.49 -21.55 -6.99
N HIS A 183 18.21 -20.25 -7.11
CA HIS A 183 17.28 -19.55 -6.22
C HIS A 183 16.22 -18.77 -6.99
N LEU A 184 15.14 -19.48 -7.35
CA LEU A 184 14.03 -18.92 -8.11
C LEU A 184 13.01 -18.21 -7.21
N ILE A 185 12.62 -17.00 -7.60
CA ILE A 185 11.62 -16.20 -6.88
C ILE A 185 10.21 -16.72 -7.21
N GLN A 186 9.41 -17.01 -6.19
CA GLN A 186 8.02 -17.44 -6.35
C GLN A 186 7.05 -16.28 -6.12
N LYS A 187 5.97 -16.25 -6.91
CA LYS A 187 4.92 -15.24 -6.76
C LYS A 187 3.87 -15.66 -5.72
N ILE A 188 3.63 -14.78 -4.76
CA ILE A 188 2.51 -14.85 -3.81
C ILE A 188 1.49 -13.75 -4.18
N GLU A 189 0.21 -14.07 -4.12
CA GLU A 189 -0.88 -13.13 -4.42
C GLU A 189 -1.36 -12.46 -3.12
N CYS A 190 -1.51 -11.13 -3.16
CA CYS A 190 -2.13 -10.39 -2.07
C CYS A 190 -3.61 -10.77 -1.93
N VAL A 191 -4.02 -11.31 -0.78
CA VAL A 191 -5.43 -11.72 -0.55
C VAL A 191 -6.38 -10.54 -0.64
N GLY A 192 -5.94 -9.34 -0.24
CA GLY A 192 -6.70 -8.10 -0.41
C GLY A 192 -6.99 -7.81 -1.88
N HIS A 193 -6.02 -8.01 -2.76
CA HIS A 193 -6.20 -7.85 -4.20
C HIS A 193 -7.11 -8.93 -4.80
N VAL A 194 -6.91 -10.18 -4.40
CA VAL A 194 -7.75 -11.31 -4.83
C VAL A 194 -9.22 -11.09 -4.42
N GLN A 195 -9.45 -10.53 -3.22
CA GLN A 195 -10.76 -10.06 -2.78
C GLN A 195 -11.32 -8.94 -3.67
N LYS A 196 -10.53 -7.90 -3.99
CA LYS A 196 -10.94 -6.81 -4.91
C LYS A 196 -11.28 -7.35 -6.30
N ARG A 197 -10.52 -8.33 -6.81
CA ARG A 197 -10.73 -9.01 -8.10
C ARG A 197 -12.13 -9.63 -8.18
N MET A 198 -12.60 -10.29 -7.12
CA MET A 198 -13.96 -10.82 -7.06
C MET A 198 -15.02 -9.72 -7.22
N GLY A 199 -14.91 -8.65 -6.43
CA GLY A 199 -15.85 -7.54 -6.49
C GLY A 199 -15.89 -6.89 -7.87
N THR A 200 -14.74 -6.69 -8.51
CA THR A 200 -14.65 -6.16 -9.88
C THR A 200 -15.33 -7.08 -10.90
N ARG A 201 -15.10 -8.39 -10.83
CA ARG A 201 -15.74 -9.35 -11.76
C ARG A 201 -17.26 -9.39 -11.58
N LEU A 202 -17.76 -9.33 -10.34
CA LEU A 202 -19.20 -9.28 -10.07
C LEU A 202 -19.84 -7.99 -10.60
N ARG A 203 -19.17 -6.83 -10.46
CA ARG A 203 -19.64 -5.57 -11.05
C ARG A 203 -19.66 -5.63 -12.58
N LYS A 204 -18.66 -6.24 -13.21
CA LYS A 204 -18.66 -6.47 -14.67
C LYS A 204 -19.82 -7.35 -15.09
N LEU A 205 -20.10 -8.45 -14.38
CA LEU A 205 -21.29 -9.28 -14.64
C LEU A 205 -22.59 -8.48 -14.50
N LYS A 206 -22.72 -7.70 -13.42
CA LYS A 206 -23.87 -6.80 -13.22
C LYS A 206 -24.09 -5.87 -14.40
N LEU A 207 -23.02 -5.30 -14.97
CA LEU A 207 -23.07 -4.42 -16.14
C LEU A 207 -23.47 -5.16 -17.41
N VAL A 208 -22.85 -6.31 -17.71
CA VAL A 208 -23.14 -7.12 -18.90
C VAL A 208 -24.60 -7.57 -18.93
N TYR A 209 -25.16 -7.92 -17.77
CA TYR A 209 -26.55 -8.38 -17.63
C TYR A 209 -27.52 -7.27 -17.22
N SER A 210 -27.09 -6.01 -17.19
CA SER A 210 -27.94 -4.88 -16.82
C SER A 210 -29.08 -4.64 -17.81
N LYS A 211 -28.85 -4.95 -19.09
CA LYS A 211 -29.83 -4.81 -20.19
C LYS A 211 -30.60 -6.10 -20.49
N LYS A 212 -30.22 -7.23 -19.88
CA LYS A 212 -30.88 -8.52 -20.11
C LYS A 212 -31.85 -8.80 -18.97
N LYS A 213 -33.10 -9.12 -19.33
CA LYS A 213 -34.07 -9.63 -18.37
C LYS A 213 -33.77 -11.11 -18.09
N LEU A 214 -33.77 -11.48 -16.82
CA LEU A 214 -33.69 -12.87 -16.38
C LEU A 214 -35.05 -13.55 -16.63
N SER A 215 -35.15 -14.85 -16.34
CA SER A 215 -36.39 -15.65 -16.48
C SER A 215 -37.59 -15.06 -15.75
N ASP A 216 -37.35 -14.20 -14.77
CA ASP A 216 -38.35 -13.49 -13.98
C ASP A 216 -38.74 -12.10 -14.53
N GLY A 217 -38.27 -11.75 -15.73
CA GLY A 217 -38.56 -10.47 -16.39
C GLY A 217 -37.83 -9.26 -15.79
N LYS A 218 -36.99 -9.45 -14.76
CA LYS A 218 -36.24 -8.39 -14.07
C LYS A 218 -34.74 -8.49 -14.39
N THR A 219 -34.01 -7.41 -14.17
CA THR A 219 -32.56 -7.37 -14.41
C THR A 219 -31.78 -8.05 -13.28
N ILE A 220 -30.49 -8.29 -13.48
CA ILE A 220 -29.61 -8.90 -12.44
C ILE A 220 -29.42 -8.00 -11.20
N GLY A 221 -29.67 -6.70 -11.34
CA GLY A 221 -29.55 -5.71 -10.27
C GLY A 221 -30.91 -5.27 -9.70
N GLY A 222 -30.89 -4.60 -8.54
CA GLY A 222 -32.09 -4.04 -7.91
C GLY A 222 -32.34 -4.55 -6.49
N LYS A 223 -33.44 -4.10 -5.86
CA LYS A 223 -33.83 -4.47 -4.50
C LYS A 223 -34.02 -5.99 -4.40
N GLY A 224 -33.31 -6.64 -3.47
CA GLY A 224 -33.32 -8.10 -3.30
C GLY A 224 -32.42 -8.89 -4.26
N ARG A 225 -31.60 -8.21 -5.08
CA ARG A 225 -30.69 -8.83 -6.07
C ARG A 225 -29.23 -8.41 -5.86
N LEU A 226 -28.42 -8.52 -6.92
CA LEU A 226 -27.00 -8.14 -6.92
C LEU A 226 -26.83 -6.62 -6.84
N THR A 227 -26.86 -6.09 -5.62
CA THR A 227 -26.54 -4.70 -5.30
C THR A 227 -25.05 -4.53 -5.04
N ASP A 228 -24.54 -3.30 -5.12
CA ASP A 228 -23.11 -3.04 -4.84
C ASP A 228 -22.76 -3.35 -3.37
N SER A 229 -23.70 -3.11 -2.45
CA SER A 229 -23.54 -3.48 -1.04
C SER A 229 -23.51 -5.00 -0.82
N LEU A 230 -24.24 -5.78 -1.63
CA LEU A 230 -24.12 -7.24 -1.61
C LEU A 230 -22.76 -7.65 -2.19
N ILE A 231 -22.35 -7.10 -3.33
CA ILE A 231 -21.04 -7.37 -3.95
C ILE A 231 -19.90 -7.13 -2.96
N ASP A 232 -19.93 -6.04 -2.21
CA ASP A 232 -18.90 -5.73 -1.20
C ASP A 232 -18.88 -6.75 -0.06
N LYS A 233 -20.06 -7.20 0.41
CA LYS A 233 -20.16 -8.30 1.39
C LYS A 233 -19.62 -9.60 0.82
N LEU A 234 -19.93 -9.94 -0.43
CA LEU A 234 -19.45 -11.17 -1.09
C LEU A 234 -17.93 -11.17 -1.22
N ALA A 235 -17.36 -10.07 -1.70
CA ALA A 235 -15.91 -9.89 -1.77
C ALA A 235 -15.27 -10.06 -0.38
N HIS A 236 -15.87 -9.47 0.65
CA HIS A 236 -15.37 -9.60 2.02
C HIS A 236 -15.44 -11.04 2.55
N PHE A 237 -16.55 -11.75 2.37
CA PHE A 237 -16.69 -13.15 2.78
C PHE A 237 -15.70 -14.06 2.07
N TYR A 238 -15.52 -13.87 0.77
CA TYR A 238 -14.52 -14.60 -0.02
C TYR A 238 -13.09 -14.34 0.47
N GLY A 239 -12.72 -13.08 0.72
CA GLY A 239 -11.41 -12.75 1.28
C GLY A 239 -11.19 -13.38 2.66
N ASN A 240 -12.22 -13.43 3.51
CA ASN A 240 -12.14 -14.08 4.82
C ASN A 240 -12.04 -15.60 4.70
N ALA A 241 -12.76 -16.23 3.78
CA ALA A 241 -12.66 -17.67 3.53
C ALA A 241 -11.22 -18.09 3.19
N ILE A 242 -10.49 -17.26 2.43
CA ILE A 242 -9.07 -17.48 2.13
C ILE A 242 -8.21 -17.28 3.38
N ARG A 243 -8.38 -16.17 4.12
CA ARG A 243 -7.55 -15.86 5.30
C ARG A 243 -7.70 -16.89 6.41
N CYS A 244 -8.92 -17.33 6.69
CA CYS A 244 -9.22 -18.30 7.75
C CYS A 244 -8.73 -19.71 7.42
N ASN A 245 -8.43 -20.01 6.15
CA ASN A 245 -7.96 -21.32 5.70
C ASN A 245 -6.59 -21.21 5.01
N SER A 246 -5.76 -20.25 5.44
CA SER A 246 -4.54 -19.84 4.75
C SER A 246 -3.46 -20.93 4.63
N THR A 247 -3.59 -22.03 5.35
CA THR A 247 -2.66 -23.16 5.36
C THR A 247 -3.05 -24.29 4.39
N SER A 248 -4.27 -24.30 3.85
CA SER A 248 -4.76 -25.42 3.02
C SER A 248 -5.59 -24.96 1.83
N VAL A 249 -5.11 -25.26 0.62
CA VAL A 249 -5.84 -25.00 -0.63
C VAL A 249 -7.18 -25.73 -0.66
N LYS A 250 -7.24 -26.95 -0.12
CA LYS A 250 -8.48 -27.76 -0.08
C LYS A 250 -9.54 -27.09 0.78
N GLU A 251 -9.15 -26.64 1.98
CA GLU A 251 -10.07 -25.96 2.90
C GLU A 251 -10.45 -24.57 2.40
N MET A 252 -9.54 -23.81 1.79
CA MET A 252 -9.88 -22.56 1.09
C MET A 252 -10.97 -22.79 0.05
N ARG A 253 -10.78 -23.78 -0.82
CA ARG A 253 -11.75 -24.10 -1.88
C ARG A 253 -13.09 -24.48 -1.28
N LYS A 254 -13.11 -25.37 -0.29
CA LYS A 254 -14.33 -25.78 0.42
C LYS A 254 -15.07 -24.58 1.04
N ALA A 255 -14.35 -23.68 1.72
CA ALA A 255 -14.91 -22.49 2.33
C ALA A 255 -15.47 -21.50 1.30
N ILE A 256 -14.78 -21.30 0.17
CA ILE A 256 -15.26 -20.44 -0.93
C ILE A 256 -16.57 -20.98 -1.52
N TRP A 257 -16.66 -22.29 -1.75
CA TRP A 257 -17.88 -22.92 -2.26
C TRP A 257 -19.01 -22.92 -1.23
N ALA A 258 -18.72 -23.04 0.07
CA ALA A 258 -19.71 -22.86 1.13
C ALA A 258 -20.27 -21.43 1.14
N VAL A 259 -19.42 -20.41 0.98
CA VAL A 259 -19.87 -19.01 0.82
C VAL A 259 -20.81 -18.87 -0.37
N PHE A 260 -20.47 -19.46 -1.53
CA PHE A 260 -21.35 -19.45 -2.70
C PHE A 260 -22.71 -20.10 -2.43
N GLY A 261 -22.73 -21.25 -1.75
CA GLY A 261 -23.96 -21.97 -1.39
C GLY A 261 -24.89 -21.15 -0.49
N VAL A 262 -24.35 -20.49 0.54
CA VAL A 262 -25.13 -19.62 1.44
C VAL A 262 -25.75 -18.44 0.69
N ILE A 263 -25.01 -17.87 -0.27
CA ILE A 263 -25.50 -16.73 -1.08
C ILE A 263 -26.61 -17.18 -2.02
N LEU A 264 -26.44 -18.32 -2.69
CA LEU A 264 -27.48 -18.90 -3.54
C LEU A 264 -28.76 -19.14 -2.75
N ALA A 265 -28.67 -19.70 -1.54
CA ALA A 265 -29.82 -19.90 -0.66
C ALA A 265 -30.50 -18.57 -0.28
N ALA A 266 -29.73 -17.53 0.05
CA ALA A 266 -30.27 -16.21 0.38
C ALA A 266 -30.93 -15.50 -0.82
N LEU A 267 -30.39 -15.66 -2.02
CA LEU A 267 -30.99 -15.13 -3.26
C LEU A 267 -32.28 -15.88 -3.64
N MET A 268 -32.39 -17.16 -3.25
CA MET A 268 -33.60 -17.96 -3.45
C MET A 268 -34.74 -17.61 -2.48
N MET A 269 -34.44 -17.32 -1.21
CA MET A 269 -35.47 -16.89 -0.24
C MET A 269 -36.20 -15.59 -0.66
N ASN A 270 -35.60 -14.77 -1.53
CA ASN A 270 -36.16 -13.54 -2.06
C ASN A 270 -37.05 -13.70 -3.32
N ARG A 271 -37.56 -14.91 -3.62
CA ARG A 271 -38.47 -15.20 -4.76
C ARG A 271 -37.94 -14.75 -6.12
N CYS A 272 -36.63 -14.86 -6.38
CA CYS A 272 -36.10 -14.76 -7.74
C CYS A 272 -36.28 -16.12 -8.43
N THR A 273 -37.27 -16.24 -9.31
CA THR A 273 -37.46 -17.44 -10.15
C THR A 273 -36.32 -17.52 -11.17
N GLY A 274 -35.27 -18.29 -10.84
CA GLY A 274 -34.11 -18.44 -11.72
C GLY A 274 -32.88 -19.11 -11.10
N PHE A 275 -33.05 -20.12 -10.24
CA PHE A 275 -31.95 -20.82 -9.55
C PHE A 275 -30.86 -21.31 -10.53
N VAL A 276 -31.29 -22.03 -11.57
CA VAL A 276 -30.41 -22.55 -12.63
C VAL A 276 -29.69 -21.40 -13.35
N GLN A 277 -30.41 -20.32 -13.66
CA GLN A 277 -29.85 -19.18 -14.37
C GLN A 277 -28.83 -18.40 -13.52
N GLN A 278 -29.05 -18.25 -12.21
CA GLN A 278 -28.08 -17.63 -11.31
C GLN A 278 -26.82 -18.48 -11.11
N ILE A 279 -26.96 -19.81 -11.01
CA ILE A 279 -25.81 -20.73 -11.01
C ILE A 279 -25.03 -20.59 -12.31
N GLN A 280 -25.70 -20.52 -13.45
CA GLN A 280 -25.04 -20.40 -14.75
C GLN A 280 -24.32 -19.05 -14.93
N ILE A 281 -24.83 -17.98 -14.33
CA ILE A 281 -24.21 -16.65 -14.37
C ILE A 281 -23.03 -16.54 -13.38
N HIS A 282 -23.18 -17.03 -12.15
CA HIS A 282 -22.19 -16.82 -11.08
C HIS A 282 -21.21 -17.99 -10.91
N GLY A 283 -21.62 -19.21 -11.21
CA GLY A 283 -20.83 -20.43 -11.05
C GLY A 283 -19.46 -20.39 -11.74
N PRO A 284 -19.36 -19.97 -13.01
CA PRO A 284 -18.06 -19.87 -13.69
C PRO A 284 -17.08 -18.93 -12.98
N LEU A 285 -17.57 -17.81 -12.43
CA LEU A 285 -16.75 -16.85 -11.68
C LEU A 285 -16.19 -17.48 -10.40
N PHE A 286 -17.00 -18.24 -9.66
CA PHE A 286 -16.56 -18.92 -8.44
C PHE A 286 -15.64 -20.11 -8.73
N ALA A 287 -15.86 -20.84 -9.83
CA ALA A 287 -14.96 -21.89 -10.29
C ALA A 287 -13.55 -21.33 -10.57
N ASP A 288 -13.46 -20.23 -11.32
CA ASP A 288 -12.20 -19.56 -11.61
C ASP A 288 -11.51 -19.03 -10.34
N LEU A 289 -12.27 -18.38 -9.45
CA LEU A 289 -11.73 -17.78 -8.22
C LEU A 289 -11.41 -18.82 -7.14
N SER A 290 -11.86 -20.06 -7.29
CA SER A 290 -11.50 -21.19 -6.42
C SER A 290 -10.51 -22.15 -7.07
N HIS A 291 -9.92 -21.76 -8.20
CA HIS A 291 -8.98 -22.60 -8.93
C HIS A 291 -7.72 -22.88 -8.07
N PRO A 292 -7.25 -24.13 -7.95
CA PRO A 292 -6.12 -24.49 -7.09
C PRO A 292 -4.85 -23.70 -7.36
N ALA A 293 -4.55 -23.39 -8.62
CA ALA A 293 -3.37 -22.60 -9.00
C ALA A 293 -3.39 -21.15 -8.45
N LEU A 294 -4.59 -20.55 -8.31
CA LEU A 294 -4.74 -19.25 -7.68
C LEU A 294 -4.60 -19.38 -6.16
N LEU A 295 -5.31 -20.34 -5.57
CA LEU A 295 -5.33 -20.55 -4.12
C LEU A 295 -3.96 -20.96 -3.55
N LYS A 296 -3.15 -21.70 -4.30
CA LYS A 296 -1.76 -22.02 -3.92
C LYS A 296 -0.93 -20.74 -3.73
N LYS A 297 -1.17 -19.70 -4.53
CA LYS A 297 -0.50 -18.39 -4.38
C LYS A 297 -1.08 -17.54 -3.25
N CYS A 298 -2.22 -17.91 -2.68
CA CYS A 298 -2.84 -17.24 -1.53
C CYS A 298 -2.45 -17.89 -0.19
N LEU A 299 -1.63 -18.94 -0.20
CA LEU A 299 -1.16 -19.59 1.03
C LEU A 299 -0.45 -18.58 1.94
N GLY A 300 -0.59 -18.76 3.25
CA GLY A 300 -0.11 -17.81 4.26
C GLY A 300 -0.92 -16.52 4.39
N GLY A 301 -1.94 -16.31 3.55
CA GLY A 301 -2.92 -15.23 3.73
C GLY A 301 -2.33 -13.82 3.61
N LYS A 302 -1.19 -13.67 2.94
CA LYS A 302 -0.36 -12.46 2.95
C LYS A 302 -1.05 -11.26 2.28
N THR A 303 -0.68 -10.05 2.72
CA THR A 303 -1.27 -8.77 2.24
C THR A 303 -0.21 -7.68 2.11
N GLN A 304 -0.47 -6.69 1.27
CA GLN A 304 0.40 -5.52 1.09
C GLN A 304 -0.07 -4.29 1.90
N ASN A 305 -0.91 -4.49 2.92
CA ASN A 305 -1.39 -3.39 3.78
C ASN A 305 -0.26 -2.53 4.38
N PRO A 306 0.91 -3.10 4.77
CA PRO A 306 2.05 -2.30 5.21
C PRO A 306 2.52 -1.27 4.17
N ASN A 307 2.53 -1.63 2.88
CA ASN A 307 2.94 -0.74 1.79
C ASN A 307 1.99 0.47 1.68
N GLU A 308 0.67 0.25 1.75
CA GLU A 308 -0.31 1.36 1.74
C GLU A 308 -0.08 2.34 2.90
N SER A 309 0.25 1.83 4.09
CA SER A 309 0.55 2.65 5.26
C SER A 309 1.86 3.45 5.11
N LEU A 310 2.93 2.81 4.62
CA LEU A 310 4.21 3.47 4.37
C LEU A 310 4.09 4.55 3.29
N ASN A 311 3.42 4.23 2.18
CA ASN A 311 3.18 5.18 1.09
C ASN A 311 2.45 6.42 1.59
N SER A 312 1.42 6.24 2.42
CA SER A 312 0.70 7.34 3.05
C SER A 312 1.63 8.21 3.92
N LEU A 313 2.55 7.59 4.67
CA LEU A 313 3.52 8.30 5.50
C LEU A 313 4.55 9.09 4.67
N ILE A 314 5.10 8.49 3.61
CA ILE A 314 6.03 9.16 2.68
C ILE A 314 5.38 10.44 2.14
N TRP A 315 4.15 10.34 1.64
CA TRP A 315 3.46 11.48 1.04
C TRP A 315 2.86 12.45 2.06
N LYS A 316 2.73 12.06 3.33
CA LYS A 316 2.47 12.99 4.44
C LYS A 316 3.69 13.90 4.69
N PHE A 317 4.91 13.37 4.59
CA PHE A 317 6.12 14.18 4.68
C PHE A 317 6.46 14.92 3.39
N CYS A 318 6.02 14.41 2.23
CA CYS A 318 6.27 15.00 0.92
C CYS A 318 4.96 15.20 0.15
N PRO A 319 4.13 16.21 0.49
CA PRO A 319 2.78 16.35 -0.08
C PRO A 319 2.75 16.37 -1.61
N LYS A 320 1.93 15.51 -2.23
CA LYS A 320 1.84 15.34 -3.69
C LYS A 320 1.51 16.62 -4.47
N THR A 321 0.95 17.62 -3.79
CA THR A 321 0.55 18.92 -4.34
C THR A 321 1.70 19.89 -4.58
N ILE A 322 2.87 19.64 -3.98
CA ILE A 322 4.02 20.55 -4.04
C ILE A 322 5.13 19.90 -4.85
N GLY A 323 5.72 20.66 -5.78
CA GLY A 323 6.92 20.25 -6.51
C GLY A 323 8.08 20.00 -5.55
N SER A 324 8.71 18.84 -5.63
CA SER A 324 9.80 18.45 -4.72
C SER A 324 11.01 17.99 -5.53
N SER A 325 12.20 18.39 -5.10
CA SER A 325 13.45 17.87 -5.67
C SER A 325 13.63 16.39 -5.28
N LEU A 326 14.46 15.66 -6.03
CA LEU A 326 14.83 14.27 -5.68
C LEU A 326 15.38 14.18 -4.26
N GLN A 327 16.19 15.16 -3.83
CA GLN A 327 16.78 15.18 -2.49
C GLN A 327 15.71 15.27 -1.39
N ILE A 328 14.67 16.11 -1.58
CA ILE A 328 13.57 16.18 -0.62
C ILE A 328 12.81 14.85 -0.59
N ALA A 329 12.51 14.27 -1.76
CA ALA A 329 11.87 12.95 -1.82
C ALA A 329 12.69 11.88 -1.09
N ASP A 330 14.02 11.88 -1.28
CA ASP A 330 14.95 10.97 -0.62
C ASP A 330 14.96 11.14 0.91
N ILE A 331 15.10 12.38 1.40
CA ILE A 331 15.00 12.71 2.84
C ILE A 331 13.68 12.18 3.41
N THR A 332 12.57 12.48 2.73
CA THR A 332 11.24 12.08 3.23
C THR A 332 11.02 10.58 3.20
N ALA A 333 11.60 9.87 2.22
CA ALA A 333 11.53 8.42 2.14
C ALA A 333 12.36 7.76 3.26
N ASN A 334 13.58 8.23 3.53
CA ASN A 334 14.39 7.74 4.65
C ASN A 334 13.72 8.02 6.00
N LEU A 335 13.15 9.22 6.16
CA LEU A 335 12.43 9.59 7.38
C LEU A 335 11.19 8.72 7.60
N ALA A 336 10.38 8.52 6.55
CA ALA A 336 9.21 7.65 6.62
C ALA A 336 9.60 6.21 6.95
N THR A 337 10.66 5.70 6.33
CA THR A 337 11.20 4.35 6.58
C THR A 337 11.60 4.19 8.04
N SER A 338 12.38 5.14 8.58
CA SER A 338 12.83 5.12 9.99
C SER A 338 11.63 5.15 10.95
N VAL A 339 10.68 6.07 10.74
CA VAL A 339 9.50 6.21 11.60
C VAL A 339 8.55 5.00 11.49
N PHE A 340 8.49 4.39 10.32
CA PHE A 340 7.67 3.21 10.08
C PHE A 340 8.23 1.99 10.83
N ASN A 341 9.53 1.75 10.72
CA ASN A 341 10.21 0.62 11.37
C ASN A 341 10.30 0.78 12.89
N ASP A 342 10.74 1.96 13.36
CA ASP A 342 11.17 2.15 14.75
C ASP A 342 10.22 3.05 15.57
N GLY A 343 9.23 3.67 14.94
CA GLY A 343 8.34 4.64 15.61
C GLY A 343 8.86 6.08 15.59
N ASN A 344 8.09 6.98 16.17
CA ASN A 344 8.38 8.41 16.19
C ASN A 344 9.56 8.75 17.10
N GLN A 345 9.91 7.89 18.05
CA GLN A 345 11.10 8.11 18.90
C GLN A 345 12.41 8.17 18.11
N ILE A 346 12.51 7.52 16.94
CA ILE A 346 13.72 7.59 16.09
C ILE A 346 14.07 9.03 15.66
N LEU A 347 13.08 9.94 15.68
CA LEU A 347 13.29 11.35 15.40
C LEU A 347 14.23 12.00 16.42
N ILE A 348 14.27 11.50 17.66
CA ILE A 348 15.18 11.97 18.70
C ILE A 348 16.63 11.69 18.26
N THR A 349 16.92 10.45 17.88
CA THR A 349 18.24 10.04 17.38
C THR A 349 18.67 10.85 16.16
N ILE A 350 17.75 11.11 15.22
CA ILE A 350 18.03 11.95 14.04
C ILE A 350 18.40 13.38 14.45
N LEU A 351 17.63 13.99 15.35
CA LEU A 351 17.83 15.36 15.79
C LEU A 351 19.12 15.51 16.63
N GLU A 352 19.45 14.53 17.46
CA GLU A 352 20.72 14.46 18.21
C GLU A 352 21.92 14.31 17.28
N LYS A 353 21.89 13.36 16.33
CA LYS A 353 22.93 13.22 15.28
C LYS A 353 23.03 14.47 14.40
N PHE A 354 21.94 15.22 14.24
CA PHE A 354 21.96 16.52 13.56
C PHE A 354 22.65 17.63 14.39
N GLY A 355 22.80 17.43 15.70
CA GLY A 355 23.46 18.33 16.64
C GLY A 355 22.50 19.22 17.43
N LEU A 356 21.22 18.85 17.54
CA LEU A 356 20.23 19.60 18.31
C LEU A 356 20.09 19.02 19.71
N LYS A 357 20.07 19.90 20.71
CA LYS A 357 19.73 19.53 22.09
C LYS A 357 18.23 19.35 22.20
N ILE A 358 17.78 18.16 22.59
CA ILE A 358 16.36 17.82 22.67
C ILE A 358 15.87 17.96 24.11
N ASN A 359 14.77 18.66 24.28
CA ASN A 359 14.10 18.78 25.57
C ASN A 359 13.30 17.49 25.86
N ARG A 360 13.29 17.07 27.14
CA ARG A 360 12.48 15.95 27.65
C ARG A 360 11.01 16.00 27.21
N ASN A 361 10.41 17.18 27.09
CA ASN A 361 9.03 17.35 26.63
C ASN A 361 8.81 16.81 25.21
N VAL A 362 9.79 16.97 24.31
CA VAL A 362 9.73 16.41 22.95
C VAL A 362 9.78 14.89 23.02
N CYS A 363 10.64 14.33 23.87
CA CYS A 363 10.75 12.87 24.05
C CYS A 363 9.42 12.27 24.53
N VAL A 364 8.79 12.88 25.55
CA VAL A 364 7.49 12.44 26.07
C VAL A 364 6.41 12.54 24.99
N SER A 365 6.33 13.66 24.27
CA SER A 365 5.33 13.84 23.21
C SER A 365 5.46 12.82 22.07
N LEU A 366 6.68 12.47 21.68
CA LEU A 366 6.93 11.45 20.66
C LEU A 366 6.55 10.05 21.16
N ALA A 367 6.85 9.72 22.42
CA ALA A 367 6.43 8.46 23.05
C ALA A 367 4.90 8.32 23.11
N GLU A 368 4.19 9.38 23.49
CA GLU A 368 2.71 9.41 23.50
C GLU A 368 2.11 9.23 22.10
N ARG A 369 2.76 9.77 21.06
CA ARG A 369 2.34 9.56 19.67
C ARG A 369 2.48 8.10 19.26
N ASP A 370 3.56 7.45 19.66
CA ASP A 370 3.76 6.01 19.41
C ASP A 370 2.75 5.15 20.17
N ASN A 371 2.50 5.45 21.44
CA ASN A 371 1.48 4.76 22.24
C ASN A 371 0.09 4.87 21.60
N ARG A 372 -0.31 6.07 21.17
CA ARG A 372 -1.57 6.28 20.44
C ARG A 372 -1.61 5.49 19.13
N ARG A 373 -0.52 5.49 18.35
CA ARG A 373 -0.41 4.73 17.11
C ARG A 373 -0.61 3.23 17.34
N ILE A 374 0.05 2.66 18.35
CA ILE A 374 -0.06 1.25 18.71
C ILE A 374 -1.49 0.93 19.19
N PHE A 375 -2.07 1.78 20.04
CA PHE A 375 -3.44 1.63 20.51
C PHE A 375 -4.44 1.62 19.36
N THR A 376 -4.41 2.61 18.46
CA THR A 376 -5.30 2.66 17.29
C THR A 376 -5.12 1.46 16.37
N SER A 377 -3.89 0.99 16.18
CA SER A 377 -3.61 -0.22 15.38
C SER A 377 -4.24 -1.48 16.00
N ARG A 378 -4.06 -1.67 17.31
CA ARG A 378 -4.69 -2.78 18.06
C ARG A 378 -6.21 -2.74 17.99
N GLN A 379 -6.80 -1.55 18.17
CA GLN A 379 -8.25 -1.35 18.03
C GLN A 379 -8.74 -1.73 16.63
N ARG A 380 -8.10 -1.23 15.57
CA ARG A 380 -8.47 -1.59 14.18
C ARG A 380 -8.33 -3.09 13.90
N ARG A 381 -7.31 -3.75 14.47
CA ARG A 381 -7.13 -5.20 14.35
C ARG A 381 -8.29 -5.95 15.02
N LEU A 382 -8.65 -5.57 16.24
CA LEU A 382 -9.81 -6.12 16.96
C LEU A 382 -11.10 -5.87 16.17
N GLU A 383 -11.35 -4.65 15.72
CA GLU A 383 -12.53 -4.27 14.93
C GLU A 383 -12.61 -4.94 13.55
N SER A 384 -11.47 -5.40 13.01
CA SER A 384 -11.45 -6.15 11.77
C SER A 384 -11.90 -7.60 11.94
N SER A 385 -11.99 -8.11 13.18
CA SER A 385 -12.52 -9.44 13.45
C SER A 385 -14.02 -9.52 13.15
N PHE A 386 -14.45 -10.66 12.63
CA PHE A 386 -15.87 -10.90 12.34
C PHE A 386 -16.74 -10.73 13.58
N GLU A 387 -16.25 -11.19 14.74
CA GLU A 387 -16.92 -11.11 16.03
C GLU A 387 -17.12 -9.67 16.49
N ALA A 388 -16.09 -8.81 16.36
CA ALA A 388 -16.20 -7.41 16.73
C ALA A 388 -17.20 -6.65 15.81
N ARG A 389 -17.25 -7.01 14.52
CA ARG A 389 -18.23 -6.45 13.57
C ARG A 389 -19.65 -6.93 13.87
N ARG A 390 -19.82 -8.20 14.24
CA ARG A 390 -21.09 -8.78 14.67
C ARG A 390 -21.57 -8.13 15.97
N ALA A 391 -20.69 -7.97 16.96
CA ALA A 391 -20.98 -7.30 18.21
C ALA A 391 -21.39 -5.83 18.02
N LYS A 392 -20.70 -5.07 17.15
CA LYS A 392 -21.11 -3.68 16.82
C LYS A 392 -22.48 -3.62 16.14
N LYS A 393 -22.79 -4.55 15.23
CA LYS A 393 -24.12 -4.60 14.61
C LYS A 393 -25.21 -4.92 15.63
N ILE A 394 -24.96 -5.87 16.52
CA ILE A 394 -25.90 -6.21 17.60
C ILE A 394 -26.08 -5.01 18.53
N LYS A 395 -24.98 -4.36 18.94
CA LYS A 395 -25.03 -3.16 19.78
C LYS A 395 -25.81 -2.02 19.12
N LYS A 396 -25.57 -1.76 17.83
CA LYS A 396 -26.29 -0.73 17.08
C LYS A 396 -27.77 -1.08 16.87
N SER A 397 -28.12 -2.35 16.67
CA SER A 397 -29.52 -2.80 16.62
C SER A 397 -30.21 -2.55 17.96
N LYS A 398 -29.56 -2.92 19.06
CA LYS A 398 -30.05 -2.68 20.43
C LYS A 398 -30.18 -1.19 20.75
N GLU A 399 -29.25 -0.35 20.31
CA GLU A 399 -29.34 1.11 20.47
C GLU A 399 -30.52 1.69 19.67
N ILE A 400 -30.79 1.18 18.46
CA ILE A 400 -31.94 1.60 17.64
C ILE A 400 -33.25 1.11 18.26
N GLU A 401 -33.30 -0.14 18.73
CA GLU A 401 -34.46 -0.71 19.45
C GLU A 401 -34.74 0.08 20.73
N LEU A 402 -33.72 0.40 21.51
CA LEU A 402 -33.85 1.23 22.73
C LEU A 402 -34.35 2.65 22.40
N PHE A 403 -33.89 3.24 21.28
CA PHE A 403 -34.34 4.55 20.84
C PHE A 403 -35.81 4.50 20.36
N GLN A 404 -36.22 3.43 19.68
CA GLN A 404 -37.61 3.21 19.26
C GLN A 404 -38.55 2.91 20.45
N GLU A 405 -38.05 2.22 21.47
CA GLU A 405 -38.78 2.00 22.73
C GLU A 405 -38.92 3.31 23.54
N GLN A 406 -37.92 4.20 23.48
CA GLN A 406 -37.97 5.52 24.12
C GLN A 406 -38.86 6.53 23.38
N GLU A 407 -38.97 6.45 22.05
CA GLU A 407 -39.82 7.37 21.27
C GLU A 407 -41.32 7.01 21.32
N GLY A 408 -41.70 5.84 21.83
CA GLY A 408 -43.09 5.42 21.92
C GLY A 408 -43.75 5.25 20.53
N ILE A 409 -45.02 4.81 20.51
CA ILE A 409 -45.77 4.57 19.28
C ILE A 409 -45.92 5.90 18.51
N SER A 410 -45.17 6.06 17.43
CA SER A 410 -45.29 7.19 16.50
C SER A 410 -46.64 7.14 15.79
N TYR A 411 -47.36 8.26 15.82
CA TYR A 411 -48.70 8.44 15.26
C TYR A 411 -48.79 8.05 13.77
N ASP A 412 -49.83 7.29 13.41
CA ASP A 412 -50.18 6.95 12.03
C ASP A 412 -50.64 8.23 11.28
N PRO A 413 -50.01 8.60 10.14
CA PRO A 413 -50.40 9.77 9.34
C PRO A 413 -51.80 9.69 8.70
N ARG A 414 -52.58 8.62 8.93
CA ARG A 414 -53.96 8.45 8.44
C ARG A 414 -55.04 8.76 9.46
N ALA A 415 -54.68 9.21 10.65
CA ALA A 415 -55.63 9.58 11.69
C ALA A 415 -55.91 11.09 11.71
N PHE A 416 -56.39 11.66 10.61
CA PHE A 416 -57.17 12.92 10.58
C PHE A 416 -58.04 12.97 9.32
#